data_AF-A0A1V2ZAL1-F1
#
_entry.id   AF-A0A1V2ZAL1-F1
#
_cell.length_a   1.000
_cell.length_b   1.000
_cell.length_c   1.000
_cell.angle_alpha   90.00
_cell.angle_beta   90.00
_cell.angle_gamma   90.00
#
_symmetry.space_group_name_H-M   'P 1'
#
loop_
_entity.id
_entity.type
_entity.pdbx_description
1 polymer ?
#
loop_
_entity_poly.entity_id
_entity_poly.type
_entity_poly.pdbx_seq_one_letter_code
_entity_poly.pdbx_strand_id
1 'polypeptide(L)'
;MGARAIYVETIIDADLEAVWSATQDPVSHVRWDVRFSRIVPEPPGSGGETRFTYLRRTALHDVRGTGVSLGERRRADGTRTSALSFATEDRLSPIRSGRGYWRYVPTGDGRIRFLTGYDYTPGWGPLDVVVRPLLGWATAWSFDRLRIWLEDGAEPEEWPLASVLQVWRKDRPRASRVLRAPVGGRRRDDHLRDAPSTLASLPAPRSGR
;
A
#
# COMPACT_ATOMS: atom_id res chain seq x y z
N MET A 1 -15.30 -10.47 16.06
CA MET A 1 -15.70 -9.29 15.26
C MET A 1 -14.88 -9.30 13.99
N GLY A 2 -15.54 -9.37 12.82
CA GLY A 2 -14.87 -9.63 11.54
C GLY A 2 -13.73 -8.66 11.24
N ALA A 3 -12.60 -9.22 10.83
CA ALA A 3 -11.46 -8.53 10.24
C ALA A 3 -11.94 -7.48 9.24
N ARG A 4 -11.79 -6.19 9.55
CA ARG A 4 -12.15 -5.10 8.65
C ARG A 4 -10.96 -4.81 7.75
N ALA A 5 -10.70 -5.66 6.78
CA ALA A 5 -9.66 -5.41 5.80
C ALA A 5 -9.86 -4.02 5.16
N ILE A 6 -8.77 -3.31 4.91
CA ILE A 6 -8.76 -2.09 4.12
C ILE A 6 -8.62 -2.49 2.67
N TYR A 7 -9.49 -1.93 1.84
CA TYR A 7 -9.43 -2.06 0.40
C TYR A 7 -9.33 -0.71 -0.26
N VAL A 8 -8.46 -0.62 -1.26
CA VAL A 8 -8.31 0.55 -2.11
C VAL A 8 -8.02 0.09 -3.53
N GLU A 9 -8.69 0.68 -4.52
CA GLU A 9 -8.40 0.44 -5.93
C GLU A 9 -8.51 1.70 -6.78
N THR A 10 -7.69 1.76 -7.82
CA THR A 10 -7.71 2.79 -8.86
C THR A 10 -7.43 2.17 -10.23
N ILE A 11 -7.86 2.86 -11.28
CA ILE A 11 -7.36 2.65 -12.63
C ILE A 11 -6.22 3.64 -12.87
N ILE A 12 -5.14 3.18 -13.50
CA ILE A 12 -3.99 4.01 -13.88
C ILE A 12 -3.78 3.85 -15.39
N ASP A 13 -3.75 4.97 -16.09
CA ASP A 13 -3.39 5.07 -17.51
C ASP A 13 -1.87 5.08 -17.69
N ALA A 14 -1.26 3.94 -17.38
CA ALA A 14 0.17 3.67 -17.54
C ALA A 14 0.38 2.19 -17.80
N ASP A 15 1.51 1.81 -18.39
CA ASP A 15 1.79 0.40 -18.63
C ASP A 15 2.06 -0.37 -17.32
N LEU A 16 1.90 -1.70 -17.37
CA LEU A 16 2.08 -2.59 -16.22
C LEU A 16 3.49 -2.50 -15.61
N GLU A 17 4.52 -2.27 -16.43
CA GLU A 17 5.90 -2.23 -15.95
C GLU A 17 6.20 -0.92 -15.21
N ALA A 18 5.64 0.20 -15.67
CA ALA A 18 5.71 1.49 -15.01
C ALA A 18 5.03 1.44 -13.64
N VAL A 19 3.79 0.93 -13.58
CA VAL A 19 3.08 0.76 -12.31
C VAL A 19 3.84 -0.19 -11.38
N TRP A 20 4.33 -1.32 -11.89
CA TRP A 20 5.11 -2.29 -11.11
C TRP A 20 6.41 -1.68 -10.57
N SER A 21 7.16 -0.95 -11.40
CA SER A 21 8.44 -0.36 -10.99
C SER A 21 8.23 0.73 -9.95
N ALA A 22 7.29 1.65 -10.17
CA ALA A 22 6.98 2.73 -9.23
C ALA A 22 6.50 2.23 -7.85
N THR A 23 5.92 1.04 -7.82
CA THR A 23 5.38 0.43 -6.60
C THR A 23 6.38 -0.51 -5.92
N GLN A 24 7.20 -1.26 -6.66
CA GLN A 24 8.12 -2.23 -6.07
C GLN A 24 9.53 -1.68 -5.79
N ASP A 25 9.96 -0.62 -6.47
CA ASP A 25 11.23 0.04 -6.19
C ASP A 25 11.13 0.86 -4.88
N PRO A 26 11.92 0.55 -3.83
CA PRO A 26 11.88 1.28 -2.56
C PRO A 26 12.15 2.78 -2.69
N VAL A 27 12.97 3.19 -3.66
CA VAL A 27 13.29 4.60 -3.89
C VAL A 27 12.08 5.33 -4.45
N SER A 28 11.40 4.74 -5.44
CA SER A 28 10.17 5.27 -6.01
C SER A 28 8.99 5.22 -5.05
N HIS A 29 8.84 4.13 -4.29
CA HIS A 29 7.71 3.87 -3.39
C HIS A 29 7.54 5.01 -2.37
N VAL A 30 8.61 5.37 -1.67
CA VAL A 30 8.55 6.39 -0.61
C VAL A 30 8.20 7.79 -1.12
N ARG A 31 8.31 8.03 -2.43
CA ARG A 31 7.99 9.33 -3.03
C ARG A 31 6.49 9.59 -3.02
N TRP A 32 5.68 8.61 -3.42
CA TRP A 32 4.23 8.76 -3.54
C TRP A 32 3.44 8.26 -2.31
N ASP A 33 3.94 7.23 -1.62
CA ASP A 33 3.24 6.62 -0.50
C ASP A 33 3.53 7.35 0.81
N VAL A 34 2.55 8.09 1.33
CA VAL A 34 2.67 8.76 2.63
C VAL A 34 2.72 7.77 3.78
N ARG A 35 2.42 6.49 3.50
CA ARG A 35 2.61 5.29 4.32
C ARG A 35 3.95 5.28 5.05
N PHE A 36 5.00 5.57 4.28
CA PHE A 36 6.39 5.30 4.59
C PHE A 36 7.25 6.54 4.33
N SER A 37 8.36 6.66 5.05
CA SER A 37 9.36 7.73 4.85
C SER A 37 10.71 7.18 4.39
N ARG A 38 10.98 5.91 4.66
CA ARG A 38 12.13 5.18 4.14
C ARG A 38 11.81 3.70 4.12
N ILE A 39 12.26 3.01 3.08
CA ILE A 39 12.25 1.56 2.97
C ILE A 39 13.68 1.15 2.61
N VAL A 40 14.27 0.24 3.37
CA VAL A 40 15.62 -0.28 3.13
C VAL A 40 15.51 -1.78 2.89
N PRO A 41 15.66 -2.25 1.63
CA PRO A 41 15.64 -3.67 1.35
C PRO A 41 16.89 -4.36 1.91
N GLU A 42 16.71 -5.57 2.41
CA GLU A 42 17.79 -6.50 2.69
C GLU A 42 18.13 -7.29 1.41
N PRO A 43 19.32 -7.91 1.33
CA PRO A 43 19.64 -8.84 0.25
C PRO A 43 18.54 -9.91 0.09
N PRO A 44 18.15 -10.27 -1.14
CA PRO A 44 17.08 -11.24 -1.39
C PRO A 44 17.37 -12.58 -0.73
N GLY A 45 16.35 -13.19 -0.11
CA GLY A 45 16.42 -14.56 0.36
C GLY A 45 16.46 -15.57 -0.79
N SER A 46 16.84 -16.80 -0.51
CA SER A 46 16.90 -17.89 -1.51
C SER A 46 15.53 -18.26 -2.10
N GLY A 47 14.43 -17.91 -1.43
CA GLY A 47 13.05 -18.16 -1.88
C GLY A 47 12.44 -17.03 -2.72
N GLY A 48 13.21 -15.99 -3.04
CA GLY A 48 12.72 -14.83 -3.80
C GLY A 48 11.93 -13.82 -2.97
N GLU A 49 11.78 -14.04 -1.66
CA GLU A 49 11.28 -13.02 -0.75
C GLU A 49 12.34 -11.95 -0.46
N THR A 50 11.90 -10.70 -0.47
CA THR A 50 12.72 -9.55 -0.09
C THR A 50 12.30 -9.11 1.30
N ARG A 51 13.21 -9.22 2.26
CA ARG A 51 13.05 -8.61 3.58
C ARG A 51 13.39 -7.13 3.48
N PHE A 52 12.78 -6.31 4.30
CA PHE A 52 13.08 -4.89 4.37
C PHE A 52 12.84 -4.34 5.76
N THR A 53 13.52 -3.24 6.07
CA THR A 53 13.17 -2.38 7.21
C THR A 53 12.50 -1.13 6.68
N TYR A 54 11.54 -0.60 7.45
CA TYR A 54 10.87 0.65 7.09
C TYR A 54 10.90 1.63 8.26
N LEU A 55 10.88 2.91 7.89
CA LEU A 55 10.73 4.02 8.81
C LEU A 55 9.53 4.83 8.37
N ARG A 56 8.68 5.18 9.33
CA ARG A 56 7.68 6.23 9.18
C ARG A 56 8.01 7.38 10.11
N ARG A 57 8.40 8.51 9.53
CA ARG A 57 8.59 9.77 10.26
C ARG A 57 7.24 10.41 10.54
N THR A 58 7.06 10.87 11.76
CA THR A 58 5.95 11.73 12.16
C THR A 58 6.51 12.97 12.87
N ALA A 59 5.68 13.98 13.11
CA ALA A 59 6.12 15.19 13.79
C ALA A 59 6.57 14.95 15.25
N LEU A 60 6.14 13.84 15.86
CA LEU A 60 6.36 13.54 17.28
C LEU A 60 7.29 12.35 17.51
N HIS A 61 7.25 11.35 16.63
CA HIS A 61 7.98 10.10 16.83
C HIS A 61 8.25 9.34 15.53
N ASP A 62 9.42 8.72 15.45
CA ASP A 62 9.86 7.92 14.33
C ASP A 62 9.54 6.44 14.56
N VAL A 63 8.54 5.93 13.84
CA VAL A 63 8.13 4.52 13.93
C VAL A 63 8.99 3.67 13.00
N ARG A 64 9.69 2.68 13.57
CA ARG A 64 10.51 1.71 12.81
C ARG A 64 9.84 0.34 12.80
N GLY A 65 9.95 -0.38 11.69
CA GLY A 65 9.45 -1.75 11.60
C GLY A 65 10.18 -2.57 10.55
N THR A 66 9.79 -3.84 10.48
CA THR A 66 10.32 -4.82 9.53
C THR A 66 9.20 -5.34 8.64
N GLY A 67 9.55 -5.78 7.45
CA GLY A 67 8.61 -6.36 6.52
C GLY A 67 9.25 -7.39 5.61
N VAL A 68 8.38 -8.15 4.98
CA VAL A 68 8.71 -9.13 3.95
C VAL A 68 7.77 -8.88 2.79
N SER A 69 8.30 -8.83 1.57
CA SER A 69 7.52 -8.77 0.35
C SER A 69 7.91 -9.91 -0.59
N LEU A 70 6.93 -10.46 -1.29
CA LEU A 70 7.12 -11.45 -2.34
C LEU A 70 6.31 -11.03 -3.56
N GLY A 71 7.02 -10.61 -4.61
CA GLY A 71 6.45 -10.22 -5.89
C GLY A 71 6.29 -11.41 -6.83
N GLU A 72 5.06 -11.70 -7.25
CA GLU A 72 4.75 -12.68 -8.28
C GLU A 72 4.47 -11.95 -9.60
N ARG A 73 5.49 -11.93 -10.48
CA ARG A 73 5.48 -11.19 -11.75
C ARG A 73 4.84 -11.92 -12.92
N ARG A 74 4.66 -13.24 -12.83
CA ARG A 74 4.21 -14.08 -13.95
C ARG A 74 3.02 -14.94 -13.52
N ARG A 75 1.82 -14.55 -13.96
CA ARG A 75 0.62 -15.40 -13.97
C ARG A 75 0.13 -15.57 -15.40
N ALA A 76 -0.54 -16.68 -15.65
CA ALA A 76 -1.04 -17.05 -16.98
C ALA A 76 -2.07 -16.04 -17.54
N ASP A 77 -2.73 -15.27 -16.66
CA ASP A 77 -3.73 -14.25 -17.01
C ASP A 77 -3.12 -12.85 -17.20
N GLY A 78 -1.79 -12.71 -17.13
CA GLY A 78 -1.10 -11.41 -17.21
C GLY A 78 -1.18 -10.55 -15.94
N THR A 79 -1.90 -11.01 -14.91
CA THR A 79 -1.98 -10.34 -13.61
C THR A 79 -0.63 -10.44 -12.89
N ARG A 80 -0.23 -9.37 -12.20
CA ARG A 80 0.85 -9.43 -11.22
C ARG A 80 0.29 -9.29 -9.82
N THR A 81 0.96 -9.91 -8.84
CA THR A 81 0.63 -9.70 -7.43
C THR A 81 1.88 -9.48 -6.62
N SER A 82 1.79 -8.72 -5.54
CA SER A 82 2.87 -8.58 -4.56
C SER A 82 2.27 -8.78 -3.18
N ALA A 83 2.63 -9.87 -2.53
CA ALA A 83 2.25 -10.15 -1.16
C ALA A 83 3.22 -9.44 -0.22
N LEU A 84 2.71 -8.85 0.86
CA LEU A 84 3.54 -8.18 1.84
C LEU A 84 3.04 -8.45 3.26
N SER A 85 3.98 -8.59 4.20
CA SER A 85 3.73 -8.61 5.62
C SER A 85 4.68 -7.63 6.30
N PHE A 86 4.22 -7.06 7.42
CA PHE A 86 4.98 -6.07 8.16
C PHE A 86 4.66 -6.15 9.65
N ALA A 87 5.63 -5.79 10.48
CA ALA A 87 5.49 -5.73 11.92
C ALA A 87 6.33 -4.60 12.51
N THR A 88 6.00 -4.18 13.72
CA THR A 88 6.77 -3.24 14.52
C THR A 88 6.55 -3.50 16.00
N GLU A 89 7.62 -3.37 16.77
CA GLU A 89 7.59 -3.44 18.24
C GLU A 89 7.37 -2.06 18.88
N ASP A 90 7.33 -1.00 18.05
CA ASP A 90 7.19 0.36 18.52
C ASP A 90 5.85 0.58 19.23
N ARG A 91 5.90 0.91 20.52
CA ARG A 91 4.70 1.05 21.37
C ARG A 91 3.79 2.17 20.88
N LEU A 92 4.35 3.20 20.24
CA LEU A 92 3.62 4.34 19.70
C LEU A 92 3.07 4.08 18.29
N SER A 93 3.37 2.93 17.67
CA SER A 93 2.76 2.59 16.39
C SER A 93 1.27 2.25 16.56
N PRO A 94 0.39 2.81 15.71
CA PRO A 94 -1.02 2.41 15.66
C PRO A 94 -1.23 1.01 15.07
N ILE A 95 -0.20 0.41 14.46
CA ILE A 95 -0.23 -0.93 13.85
C ILE A 95 0.87 -1.80 14.48
N ARG A 96 0.54 -3.02 14.95
CA ARG A 96 1.54 -3.99 15.46
C ARG A 96 2.10 -4.88 14.38
N SER A 97 1.21 -5.50 13.64
CA SER A 97 1.54 -6.41 12.56
C SER A 97 0.42 -6.38 11.54
N GLY A 98 0.76 -6.57 10.27
CA GLY A 98 -0.21 -6.58 9.20
C GLY A 98 0.26 -7.40 8.02
N ARG A 99 -0.70 -7.74 7.18
CA ARG A 99 -0.47 -8.47 5.94
C ARG A 99 -1.40 -7.93 4.89
N GLY A 100 -0.92 -7.89 3.66
CA GLY A 100 -1.70 -7.41 2.54
C GLY A 100 -1.12 -7.86 1.23
N TYR A 101 -1.80 -7.49 0.18
CA TYR A 101 -1.33 -7.73 -1.16
C TYR A 101 -1.65 -6.55 -2.05
N TRP A 102 -0.85 -6.40 -3.08
CA TRP A 102 -1.09 -5.56 -4.23
C TRP A 102 -1.40 -6.44 -5.43
N ARG A 103 -2.32 -6.00 -6.27
CA ARG A 103 -2.68 -6.69 -7.51
C ARG A 103 -2.75 -5.68 -8.64
N TYR A 104 -2.19 -6.08 -9.77
CA TYR A 104 -2.10 -5.30 -10.99
C TYR A 104 -2.80 -6.10 -12.07
N VAL A 105 -3.98 -5.66 -12.48
CA VAL A 105 -4.81 -6.35 -13.47
C VAL A 105 -4.84 -5.49 -14.73
N PRO A 106 -4.28 -5.95 -15.86
CA PRO A 106 -4.47 -5.31 -17.15
C PRO A 106 -5.96 -5.24 -17.51
N THR A 107 -6.44 -4.07 -17.92
CA THR A 107 -7.81 -3.90 -18.43
C THR A 107 -7.81 -4.02 -19.96
N GLY A 108 -8.99 -4.31 -20.53
CA GLY A 108 -9.12 -4.52 -21.98
C GLY A 108 -8.80 -3.30 -22.85
N ASP A 109 -8.71 -2.12 -22.26
CA ASP A 109 -8.37 -0.85 -22.91
C ASP A 109 -6.91 -0.42 -22.70
N GLY A 110 -6.05 -1.30 -22.17
CA GLY A 110 -4.61 -1.06 -22.01
C GLY A 110 -4.21 -0.39 -20.69
N ARG A 111 -5.18 0.05 -19.87
CA ARG A 111 -4.93 0.61 -18.53
C ARG A 111 -4.66 -0.49 -17.50
N ILE A 112 -4.26 -0.08 -16.29
CA ILE A 112 -3.98 -1.01 -15.20
C ILE A 112 -4.92 -0.73 -14.02
N ARG A 113 -5.69 -1.75 -13.64
CA ARG A 113 -6.41 -1.75 -12.36
C ARG A 113 -5.43 -2.13 -11.25
N PHE A 114 -5.05 -1.15 -10.45
CA PHE A 114 -4.18 -1.32 -9.30
C PHE A 114 -5.02 -1.34 -8.01
N LEU A 115 -4.91 -2.41 -7.24
CA LEU A 115 -5.66 -2.57 -6.00
C LEU A 115 -4.81 -3.14 -4.86
N THR A 116 -5.22 -2.84 -3.64
CA THR A 116 -4.70 -3.45 -2.43
C THR A 116 -5.81 -3.90 -1.50
N GLY A 117 -5.62 -5.08 -0.92
CA GLY A 117 -6.34 -5.55 0.25
C GLY A 117 -5.34 -5.82 1.38
N TYR A 118 -5.56 -5.26 2.56
CA TYR A 118 -4.71 -5.55 3.71
C TYR A 118 -5.47 -5.50 5.03
N ASP A 119 -5.03 -6.29 6.00
CA ASP A 119 -5.50 -6.22 7.37
C ASP A 119 -4.33 -6.17 8.34
N TYR A 120 -4.59 -5.67 9.54
CA TYR A 120 -3.59 -5.51 10.57
C TYR A 120 -4.15 -5.63 11.99
N THR A 121 -3.28 -6.04 12.89
CA THR A 121 -3.50 -6.04 14.34
C THR A 121 -3.25 -4.62 14.88
N PRO A 122 -4.24 -3.96 15.51
CA PRO A 122 -4.09 -2.60 15.99
C PRO A 122 -3.13 -2.52 17.18
N GLY A 123 -2.29 -1.48 17.22
CA GLY A 123 -1.36 -1.19 18.30
C GLY A 123 -1.94 -0.38 19.46
N TRP A 124 -3.02 0.35 19.20
CA TRP A 124 -3.73 1.19 20.19
C TRP A 124 -5.09 0.63 20.60
N GLY A 125 -5.37 -0.63 20.26
CA GLY A 125 -6.63 -1.30 20.61
C GLY A 125 -7.87 -0.54 20.10
N PRO A 126 -8.78 -0.04 20.96
CA PRO A 126 -10.05 0.57 20.55
C PRO A 126 -9.93 1.78 19.62
N LEU A 127 -8.82 2.53 19.67
CA LEU A 127 -8.60 3.69 18.78
C LEU A 127 -8.52 3.29 17.30
N ASP A 128 -8.44 1.99 16.99
CA ASP A 128 -8.49 1.45 15.63
C ASP A 128 -9.71 1.92 14.84
N VAL A 129 -10.83 2.22 15.51
CA VAL A 129 -12.05 2.71 14.86
C VAL A 129 -11.85 4.05 14.13
N VAL A 130 -10.85 4.84 14.53
CA VAL A 130 -10.45 6.09 13.87
C VAL A 130 -9.22 5.87 12.99
N VAL A 131 -8.22 5.12 13.48
CA VAL A 131 -6.98 4.83 12.75
C VAL A 131 -7.26 4.14 11.42
N ARG A 132 -8.11 3.11 11.42
CA ARG A 132 -8.35 2.29 10.22
C ARG A 132 -8.98 3.08 9.07
N PRO A 133 -10.04 3.90 9.29
CA PRO A 133 -10.52 4.83 8.26
C PRO A 133 -9.46 5.82 7.76
N LEU A 134 -8.61 6.35 8.65
CA LEU A 134 -7.55 7.28 8.27
C LEU A 134 -6.48 6.58 7.42
N LEU A 135 -6.07 5.36 7.75
CA LEU A 135 -5.15 4.56 6.95
C LEU A 135 -5.73 4.22 5.58
N GLY A 136 -7.02 3.87 5.50
CA GLY A 136 -7.70 3.65 4.23
C GLY A 136 -7.78 4.92 3.38
N TRP A 137 -8.00 6.08 4.01
CA TRP A 137 -7.96 7.38 3.33
C TRP A 137 -6.55 7.72 2.85
N ALA A 138 -5.52 7.54 3.67
CA ALA A 138 -4.13 7.82 3.32
C ALA A 138 -3.66 6.93 2.17
N THR A 139 -4.03 5.65 2.19
CA THR A 139 -3.77 4.70 1.10
C THR A 139 -4.43 5.17 -0.20
N ALA A 140 -5.70 5.56 -0.16
CA ALA A 140 -6.42 6.08 -1.32
C ALA A 140 -5.84 7.38 -1.86
N TRP A 141 -5.43 8.30 -0.98
CA TRP A 141 -4.76 9.54 -1.38
C TRP A 141 -3.41 9.26 -2.06
N SER A 142 -2.63 8.32 -1.52
CA SER A 142 -1.36 7.90 -2.12
C SER A 142 -1.54 7.21 -3.47
N PHE A 143 -2.61 6.43 -3.65
CA PHE A 143 -2.93 5.83 -4.96
C PHE A 143 -3.23 6.90 -6.01
N ASP A 144 -4.00 7.94 -5.65
CA ASP A 144 -4.25 9.05 -6.59
C ASP A 144 -2.98 9.85 -6.88
N ARG A 145 -2.08 10.02 -5.90
CA ARG A 145 -0.78 10.67 -6.10
C ARG A 145 0.13 9.87 -7.03
N LEU A 146 0.16 8.54 -6.88
CA LEU A 146 0.85 7.65 -7.81
C LEU A 146 0.25 7.76 -9.21
N ARG A 147 -1.08 7.78 -9.32
CA ARG A 147 -1.79 7.93 -10.60
C ARG A 147 -1.38 9.23 -11.29
N ILE A 148 -1.46 10.37 -10.59
CA ILE A 148 -1.05 11.68 -11.13
C ILE A 148 0.41 11.66 -11.60
N TRP A 149 1.30 11.04 -10.82
CA TRP A 149 2.71 10.94 -11.22
C TRP A 149 2.90 10.12 -12.50
N LEU A 150 2.23 8.98 -12.62
CA LEU A 150 2.38 8.09 -13.76
C LEU A 150 1.63 8.57 -15.01
N GLU A 151 0.48 9.24 -14.86
CA GLU A 151 -0.35 9.70 -15.98
C GLU A 151 0.08 11.10 -16.46
N ASP A 152 0.30 12.03 -15.53
CA ASP A 152 0.52 13.44 -15.84
C ASP A 152 2.01 13.83 -15.78
N GLY A 153 2.89 12.95 -15.26
CA GLY A 153 4.32 13.22 -15.08
C GLY A 153 4.65 14.18 -13.93
N ALA A 154 3.65 14.65 -13.17
CA ALA A 154 3.86 15.55 -12.04
C ALA A 154 4.55 14.82 -10.88
N GLU A 155 5.74 15.27 -10.49
CA GLU A 155 6.54 14.57 -9.50
C GLU A 155 5.83 14.50 -8.15
N PRO A 156 5.90 13.37 -7.41
CA PRO A 156 5.15 13.22 -6.17
C PRO A 156 5.43 14.36 -5.18
N GLU A 157 6.67 14.86 -5.12
CA GLU A 157 7.12 15.92 -4.22
C GLU A 157 6.39 17.25 -4.42
N GLU A 158 5.78 17.50 -5.59
CA GLU A 158 4.89 18.66 -5.82
C GLU A 158 3.63 18.60 -4.95
N TRP A 159 3.25 17.39 -4.54
CA TRP A 159 2.07 17.12 -3.73
C TRP A 159 2.47 16.59 -2.36
N PRO A 160 3.03 17.42 -1.45
CA PRO A 160 3.23 17.01 -0.06
C PRO A 160 1.87 16.79 0.61
N LEU A 161 1.83 16.12 1.77
CA LEU A 161 0.57 15.87 2.49
C LEU A 161 -0.21 17.17 2.82
N ALA A 162 0.50 18.29 3.00
CA ALA A 162 -0.11 19.61 3.19
C ALA A 162 -0.98 20.06 1.99
N SER A 163 -0.76 19.52 0.79
CA SER A 163 -1.57 19.81 -0.41
C SER A 163 -3.04 19.42 -0.26
N VAL A 164 -3.38 18.57 0.73
CA VAL A 164 -4.77 18.24 1.07
C VAL A 164 -5.59 19.48 1.41
N LEU A 165 -4.95 20.51 1.97
CA LEU A 165 -5.57 21.80 2.32
C LEU A 165 -5.68 22.76 1.11
N GLN A 166 -4.99 22.48 0.01
CA GLN A 166 -4.98 23.31 -1.19
C GLN A 166 -6.21 23.08 -2.07
N VAL A 167 -7.41 23.24 -1.51
CA VAL A 167 -8.68 22.83 -2.15
C VAL A 167 -8.93 23.46 -3.51
N TRP A 168 -8.32 24.61 -3.80
CA TRP A 168 -8.38 25.33 -5.08
C TRP A 168 -7.56 24.66 -6.21
N ARG A 169 -6.51 23.88 -5.88
CA ARG A 169 -5.74 23.14 -6.88
C ARG A 169 -6.58 21.95 -7.36
N LYS A 170 -6.97 21.97 -8.62
CA LYS A 170 -7.77 20.89 -9.22
C LYS A 170 -6.96 19.61 -9.39
N ASP A 171 -5.67 19.74 -9.66
CA ASP A 171 -4.78 18.63 -10.01
C ASP A 171 -4.21 17.91 -8.79
N ARG A 172 -4.44 18.43 -7.58
CA ARG A 172 -3.96 17.81 -6.34
C ARG A 172 -4.52 16.38 -6.16
N PRO A 173 -3.80 15.49 -5.47
CA PRO A 173 -4.31 14.17 -5.14
C PRO A 173 -5.51 14.23 -4.20
N ARG A 174 -6.49 13.36 -4.45
CA ARG A 174 -7.75 13.25 -3.70
C ARG A 174 -8.12 11.79 -3.49
N ALA A 175 -8.22 11.38 -2.23
CA ALA A 175 -8.73 10.04 -1.88
C ALA A 175 -10.15 9.75 -2.39
N SER A 176 -10.93 10.77 -2.78
CA SER A 176 -12.26 10.61 -3.35
C SER A 176 -12.26 10.16 -4.81
N ARG A 177 -11.13 10.26 -5.53
CA ARG A 177 -10.97 9.76 -6.91
C ARG A 177 -10.70 8.27 -6.97
N VAL A 178 -10.45 7.66 -5.81
CA VAL A 178 -10.05 6.26 -5.66
C VAL A 178 -11.14 5.52 -4.92
N LEU A 179 -11.41 4.29 -5.34
CA LEU A 179 -12.42 3.45 -4.72
C LEU A 179 -11.85 2.83 -3.44
N ARG A 180 -12.67 2.80 -2.38
CA ARG A 180 -12.31 2.21 -1.07
C ARG A 180 -13.15 0.96 -0.73
N ALA A 181 -13.85 0.47 -1.72
CA ALA A 181 -14.60 -0.78 -1.75
C ALA A 181 -14.60 -1.24 -3.21
N PRO A 182 -14.62 -2.55 -3.48
CA PRO A 182 -14.76 -3.05 -4.85
C PRO A 182 -16.08 -2.58 -5.45
N VAL A 183 -16.11 -2.40 -6.76
CA VAL A 183 -17.36 -2.10 -7.49
C VAL A 183 -18.44 -3.12 -7.13
N GLY A 184 -19.57 -2.65 -6.61
CA GLY A 184 -20.69 -3.50 -6.14
C GLY A 184 -20.54 -4.07 -4.72
N GLY A 185 -19.40 -3.87 -4.05
CA GLY A 185 -19.16 -4.32 -2.67
C GLY A 185 -19.21 -3.20 -1.63
N ARG A 186 -19.03 -3.56 -0.36
CA ARG A 186 -19.04 -2.64 0.78
C ARG A 186 -17.63 -2.46 1.35
N ARG A 187 -17.37 -1.27 1.91
CA ARG A 187 -16.09 -0.97 2.59
C ARG A 187 -15.76 -1.91 3.74
N ARG A 188 -16.77 -2.53 4.34
CA ARG A 188 -16.65 -3.39 5.54
C ARG A 188 -16.54 -4.88 5.20
N ASP A 189 -16.50 -5.23 3.92
CA ASP A 189 -16.37 -6.63 3.50
C ASP A 189 -14.96 -7.16 3.81
N ASP A 190 -14.83 -8.49 3.78
CA ASP A 190 -13.54 -9.15 3.97
C ASP A 190 -12.77 -9.16 2.64
N HIS A 191 -11.95 -8.14 2.46
CA HIS A 191 -11.15 -7.94 1.26
C HIS A 191 -9.87 -8.79 1.22
N LEU A 192 -9.68 -9.69 2.19
CA LEU A 192 -8.63 -10.70 2.14
C LEU A 192 -9.13 -12.05 1.58
N ARG A 193 -10.44 -12.20 1.31
CA ARG A 193 -10.99 -13.44 0.72
C ARG A 193 -10.36 -13.80 -0.61
N ASP A 194 -10.09 -12.79 -1.43
CA ASP A 194 -9.48 -12.98 -2.74
C ASP A 194 -7.95 -12.80 -2.68
N ALA A 195 -7.33 -12.82 -1.50
CA ALA A 195 -5.88 -12.65 -1.40
C ALA A 195 -5.14 -13.78 -2.15
N PRO A 196 -3.99 -13.48 -2.78
CA PRO A 196 -3.19 -14.51 -3.44
C PRO A 196 -2.69 -15.53 -2.41
N SER A 197 -2.59 -16.80 -2.79
CA SER A 197 -2.07 -17.88 -1.93
C SER A 197 -0.67 -17.59 -1.39
N THR A 198 0.14 -16.84 -2.14
CA THR A 198 1.46 -16.34 -1.72
C THR A 198 1.42 -15.48 -0.45
N LEU A 199 0.29 -14.83 -0.15
CA LEU A 199 0.11 -14.09 1.11
C LEU A 199 0.00 -15.03 2.32
N ALA A 200 -0.59 -16.21 2.13
CA ALA A 200 -0.74 -17.19 3.20
C ALA A 200 0.59 -17.90 3.51
N SER A 201 1.46 -18.07 2.51
CA SER A 201 2.78 -18.69 2.64
C SER A 201 3.90 -17.69 2.99
N LEU A 202 3.59 -16.40 3.12
CA LEU A 202 4.59 -15.37 3.38
C LEU A 202 5.12 -15.51 4.82
N PRO A 203 6.45 -15.61 5.03
CA PRO A 203 7.00 -15.74 6.36
C PRO A 203 6.73 -14.48 7.18
N ALA A 204 6.56 -14.65 8.49
CA ALA A 204 6.39 -13.53 9.40
C ALA A 204 7.63 -12.60 9.38
N PRO A 205 7.44 -11.28 9.48
CA PRO A 205 8.54 -10.35 9.67
C PRO A 205 9.33 -10.75 10.92
N ARG A 206 10.67 -10.70 10.84
CA ARG A 206 11.50 -10.91 12.02
C ARG A 206 11.32 -9.73 12.96
N SER A 207 11.03 -10.00 14.22
CA SER A 207 11.19 -9.04 15.31
C SER A 207 12.61 -8.51 15.30
N GLY A 208 12.80 -7.20 15.30
CA GLY A 208 14.14 -6.62 15.47
C GLY A 208 14.68 -7.07 16.82
N ARG A 209 15.90 -7.63 16.84
CA ARG A 209 16.68 -7.73 18.08
C ARG A 209 17.28 -6.37 18.41
#